data_AF-X6MVQ3-F1
#
_entry.id   AF-X6MVQ3-F1
#
_cell.length_a   1.000
_cell.length_b   1.000
_cell.length_c   1.000
_cell.angle_alpha   90.00
_cell.angle_beta   90.00
_cell.angle_gamma   90.00
#
_symmetry.space_group_name_H-M   'P 1'
#
loop_
_entity.id
_entity.type
_entity.pdbx_description
1 polymer ?
#
loop_
_entity_poly.entity_id
_entity_poly.type
_entity_poly.pdbx_seq_one_letter_code
_entity_poly.pdbx_strand_id
1 'polypeptide(L)'
;MHELSQKFQWRLNEANFLSEAVQEAVRCWHVLSWTYPIAYYMDQKTNLQLFKEQQGTLENFCNGLQSKLDFDLDKLGDNKTRQEVIHYTRTSAQYRKNLVEYIETEISF
;
A
#
# COMPACT_ATOMS: atom_id res chain seq x y z
N MET A 1 9.81 -17.58 -2.48
CA MET A 1 8.55 -18.17 -3.00
C MET A 1 8.55 -19.69 -2.99
N HIS A 2 9.58 -20.35 -3.54
CA HIS A 2 9.66 -21.82 -3.58
C HIS A 2 9.65 -22.47 -2.18
N GLU A 3 10.33 -21.88 -1.20
CA GLU A 3 10.37 -22.36 0.19
C GLU A 3 9.00 -22.31 0.89
N LEU A 4 8.23 -21.23 0.69
CA LEU A 4 6.88 -21.09 1.25
C LEU A 4 5.90 -22.05 0.57
N SER A 5 6.04 -22.24 -0.74
CA SER A 5 5.28 -23.23 -1.50
C SER A 5 5.51 -24.65 -0.98
N GLN A 6 6.76 -25.01 -0.66
CA GLN A 6 7.08 -26.29 -0.03
C GLN A 6 6.55 -26.39 1.41
N LYS A 7 6.69 -25.33 2.22
CA LYS A 7 6.27 -25.32 3.63
C LYS A 7 4.76 -25.46 3.81
N PHE A 8 3.97 -24.78 2.99
CA PHE A 8 2.50 -24.76 3.10
C PHE A 8 1.79 -25.65 2.07
N GLN A 9 2.56 -26.43 1.28
CA GLN A 9 2.06 -27.23 0.16
C GLN A 9 1.24 -26.43 -0.87
N TRP A 10 1.56 -25.15 -1.02
CA TRP A 10 0.90 -24.26 -1.95
C TRP A 10 1.46 -24.43 -3.36
N ARG A 11 0.61 -24.26 -4.36
CA ARG A 11 1.07 -24.04 -5.73
C ARG A 11 1.81 -22.69 -5.80
N LEU A 12 2.77 -22.57 -6.71
CA LEU A 12 3.59 -21.35 -6.84
C LEU A 12 2.75 -20.07 -6.98
N ASN A 13 1.61 -20.16 -7.67
CA ASN A 13 0.69 -19.04 -7.86
C ASN A 13 -0.06 -18.62 -6.59
N GLU A 14 -0.28 -19.53 -5.64
CA GLU A 14 -0.96 -19.24 -4.37
C GLU A 14 -0.11 -18.39 -3.43
N ALA A 15 1.21 -18.29 -3.69
CA ALA A 15 2.11 -17.44 -2.93
C ALA A 15 2.24 -16.04 -3.56
N ASN A 16 1.85 -15.83 -4.83
CA ASN A 16 2.09 -14.58 -5.58
C ASN A 16 1.56 -13.32 -4.89
N PHE A 17 0.49 -13.42 -4.11
CA PHE A 17 -0.08 -12.29 -3.35
C PHE A 17 0.96 -11.62 -2.44
N LEU A 18 1.97 -12.35 -1.93
CA LEU A 18 3.04 -11.77 -1.12
C LEU A 18 3.96 -10.88 -1.94
N SER A 19 4.30 -11.31 -3.15
CA SER A 19 5.11 -10.49 -4.06
C SER A 19 4.34 -9.23 -4.46
N GLU A 20 3.03 -9.36 -4.72
CA GLU A 20 2.15 -8.22 -5.02
C GLU A 20 2.08 -7.26 -3.82
N ALA A 21 1.91 -7.78 -2.61
CA ALA A 21 1.87 -7.00 -1.37
C ALA A 21 3.16 -6.21 -1.15
N VAL A 22 4.33 -6.85 -1.29
CA VAL A 22 5.64 -6.17 -1.14
C VAL A 22 5.80 -5.08 -2.20
N GLN A 23 5.49 -5.38 -3.47
CA GLN A 23 5.57 -4.38 -4.53
C GLN A 23 4.64 -3.20 -4.28
N GLU A 24 3.44 -3.45 -3.79
CA GLU A 24 2.48 -2.40 -3.50
C GLU A 24 2.91 -1.53 -2.30
N ALA A 25 3.46 -2.13 -1.24
CA ALA A 25 4.05 -1.39 -0.13
C ALA A 25 5.16 -0.45 -0.62
N VAL A 26 6.07 -0.93 -1.47
CA VAL A 26 7.13 -0.11 -2.06
C VAL A 26 6.55 1.05 -2.89
N ARG A 27 5.53 0.81 -3.70
CA ARG A 27 4.87 1.86 -4.50
C ARG A 27 4.18 2.89 -3.63
N CYS A 28 3.52 2.48 -2.55
CA CYS A 28 2.87 3.38 -1.60
C CYS A 28 3.90 4.28 -0.93
N TRP A 29 5.00 3.72 -0.41
CA TRP A 29 6.09 4.50 0.16
C TRP A 29 6.73 5.46 -0.83
N HIS A 30 6.90 5.03 -2.09
CA HIS A 30 7.41 5.90 -3.14
C HIS A 30 6.50 7.12 -3.34
N VAL A 31 5.18 6.93 -3.49
CA VAL A 31 4.23 8.03 -3.63
C VAL A 31 4.21 8.91 -2.38
N LEU A 32 4.16 8.32 -1.18
CA LEU A 32 4.17 9.05 0.09
C LEU A 32 5.43 9.90 0.26
N SER A 33 6.58 9.44 -0.20
CA SER A 33 7.82 10.23 -0.11
C SER A 33 7.73 11.58 -0.86
N TRP A 34 6.92 11.64 -1.91
CA TRP A 34 6.67 12.85 -2.69
C TRP A 34 5.48 13.67 -2.18
N THR A 35 4.54 13.08 -1.44
CA THR A 35 3.37 13.81 -0.95
C THR A 35 3.72 14.87 0.09
N TYR A 36 4.77 14.64 0.90
CA TYR A 36 5.25 15.63 1.87
C TYR A 36 5.82 16.91 1.22
N PRO A 37 6.78 16.85 0.27
CA PRO A 37 7.24 18.06 -0.41
C PRO A 37 6.14 18.71 -1.26
N ILE A 38 5.25 17.94 -1.89
CA ILE A 38 4.08 18.50 -2.59
C ILE A 38 3.21 19.31 -1.62
N ALA A 39 2.84 18.74 -0.47
CA ALA A 39 2.05 19.45 0.54
C ALA A 39 2.73 20.72 1.08
N TYR A 40 4.07 20.74 1.12
CA TYR A 40 4.83 21.90 1.54
C TYR A 40 4.74 23.06 0.54
N TYR A 41 4.72 22.77 -0.77
CA TYR A 41 4.69 23.76 -1.84
C TYR A 41 3.28 24.04 -2.41
N MET A 42 2.25 23.31 -1.95
CA MET A 42 0.87 23.54 -2.35
C MET A 42 0.42 24.97 -2.07
N ASP A 43 -0.30 25.57 -3.03
CA ASP A 43 -0.84 26.90 -2.90
C ASP A 43 -2.05 26.95 -1.93
N GLN A 44 -2.51 28.17 -1.60
CA GLN A 44 -3.67 28.34 -0.72
C GLN A 44 -5.02 28.08 -1.39
N LYS A 45 -5.05 27.87 -2.72
CA LYS A 45 -6.28 27.64 -3.49
C LYS A 45 -6.64 26.16 -3.53
N THR A 46 -5.66 25.27 -3.49
CA THR A 46 -5.88 23.83 -3.38
C THR A 46 -6.32 23.47 -1.95
N ASN A 47 -7.24 22.50 -1.84
CA ASN A 47 -7.74 22.03 -0.55
C ASN A 47 -6.68 21.17 0.17
N LEU A 48 -5.76 21.84 0.88
CA LEU A 48 -4.69 21.20 1.65
C LEU A 48 -5.21 20.20 2.69
N GLN A 49 -6.37 20.47 3.28
CA GLN A 49 -6.95 19.56 4.27
C GLN A 49 -7.36 18.24 3.62
N LEU A 50 -8.06 18.29 2.48
CA LEU A 50 -8.43 17.09 1.73
C LEU A 50 -7.21 16.30 1.27
N PHE A 51 -6.16 16.99 0.79
CA PHE A 51 -4.91 16.34 0.41
C PHE A 51 -4.29 15.57 1.58
N LYS A 52 -4.17 16.21 2.75
CA LYS A 52 -3.62 15.58 3.96
C LYS A 52 -4.44 14.40 4.46
N GLU A 53 -5.77 14.46 4.33
CA GLU A 53 -6.65 13.34 4.67
C GLU A 53 -6.42 12.13 3.75
N GLN A 54 -6.27 12.37 2.43
CA GLN A 54 -5.95 11.32 1.47
C GLN A 54 -4.55 10.75 1.70
N GLN A 55 -3.56 11.62 1.96
CA GLN A 55 -2.19 11.24 2.33
C GLN A 55 -2.19 10.35 3.58
N GLY A 56 -2.83 10.78 4.66
CA GLY A 56 -2.90 10.02 5.91
C GLY A 56 -3.65 8.70 5.77
N THR A 57 -4.68 8.64 4.92
CA THR A 57 -5.39 7.39 4.62
C THR A 57 -4.46 6.39 3.92
N LEU A 58 -3.73 6.83 2.90
CA LEU A 58 -2.75 5.98 2.22
C LEU A 58 -1.64 5.51 3.18
N GLU A 59 -1.13 6.40 4.03
CA GLU A 59 -0.11 6.10 5.04
C GLU A 59 -0.58 5.02 6.01
N ASN A 60 -1.83 5.10 6.51
CA ASN A 60 -2.41 4.09 7.38
C ASN A 60 -2.48 2.70 6.72
N PHE A 61 -2.90 2.63 5.46
CA PHE A 61 -2.94 1.36 4.73
C PHE A 61 -1.55 0.82 4.40
N CYS A 62 -0.59 1.71 4.08
CA CYS A 62 0.80 1.33 3.81
C CYS A 62 1.46 0.76 5.07
N ASN A 63 1.32 1.44 6.21
CA ASN A 63 1.82 0.98 7.51
C ASN A 63 1.18 -0.36 7.91
N GLY A 64 -0.13 -0.50 7.71
CA GLY A 64 -0.84 -1.75 7.97
C GLY A 64 -0.36 -2.90 7.07
N LEU A 65 -0.09 -2.64 5.79
CA LEU A 65 0.46 -3.63 4.87
C LEU A 65 1.87 -4.04 5.27
N GLN A 66 2.73 -3.09 5.64
CA GLN A 66 4.09 -3.35 6.11
C GLN A 66 4.09 -4.17 7.41
N SER A 67 3.26 -3.81 8.39
CA SER A 67 3.11 -4.60 9.61
C SER A 67 2.65 -6.04 9.33
N LYS A 68 1.82 -6.23 8.28
CA LYS A 68 1.41 -7.54 7.75
C LYS A 68 2.43 -8.18 6.81
N LEU A 69 3.59 -7.61 6.58
CA LEU A 69 4.70 -8.25 5.87
C LEU A 69 5.86 -8.54 6.83
N ASP A 70 5.99 -7.75 7.89
CA ASP A 70 6.97 -7.91 8.96
C ASP A 70 6.56 -9.01 9.98
N PHE A 71 5.40 -9.65 9.81
CA PHE A 71 4.95 -10.72 10.71
C PHE A 71 5.60 -12.08 10.41
N ASP A 72 5.54 -12.96 11.41
CA ASP A 72 5.99 -14.35 11.33
C ASP A 72 5.32 -15.12 10.19
N LEU A 73 6.08 -15.41 9.13
CA LEU A 73 5.66 -16.15 7.94
C LEU A 73 4.90 -17.45 8.25
N ASP A 74 5.06 -18.01 9.45
CA ASP A 74 4.38 -19.22 9.90
C ASP A 74 2.86 -19.02 10.04
N LYS A 75 2.40 -17.79 10.28
CA LYS A 75 0.96 -17.46 10.32
C LYS A 75 0.32 -17.35 8.94
N LEU A 76 1.09 -17.41 7.84
CA LEU A 76 0.54 -17.40 6.48
C LEU A 76 -0.30 -18.64 6.16
N GLY A 77 -0.12 -19.74 6.89
CA GLY A 77 -0.98 -20.93 6.76
C GLY A 77 -2.45 -20.65 7.06
N ASP A 78 -2.73 -19.65 7.91
CA ASP A 78 -4.09 -19.20 8.21
C ASP A 78 -4.70 -18.44 7.02
N ASN A 79 -5.91 -18.84 6.63
CA ASN A 79 -6.63 -18.20 5.52
C ASN A 79 -7.02 -16.76 5.85
N LYS A 80 -7.35 -16.44 7.12
CA LYS A 80 -7.72 -15.08 7.50
C LYS A 80 -6.56 -14.12 7.30
N THR A 81 -5.36 -14.50 7.77
CA THR A 81 -4.13 -13.72 7.60
C THR A 81 -3.85 -13.43 6.12
N ARG A 82 -4.02 -14.42 5.22
CA ARG A 82 -3.89 -14.20 3.77
C ARG A 82 -4.89 -13.21 3.21
N GLN A 83 -6.17 -13.35 3.56
CA GLN A 83 -7.22 -12.45 3.10
C GLN A 83 -6.96 -11.01 3.56
N GLU A 84 -6.41 -10.83 4.76
CA GLU A 84 -6.02 -9.51 5.25
C GLU A 84 -4.88 -8.89 4.42
N VAL A 85 -3.83 -9.65 4.09
CA VAL A 85 -2.75 -9.16 3.21
C VAL A 85 -3.30 -8.76 1.85
N ILE A 86 -4.14 -9.62 1.25
CA ILE A 86 -4.78 -9.33 -0.05
C ILE A 86 -5.67 -8.09 0.02
N HIS A 87 -6.45 -7.95 1.08
CA HIS A 87 -7.32 -6.80 1.29
C HIS A 87 -6.50 -5.50 1.39
N TYR A 88 -5.49 -5.46 2.26
CA TYR A 88 -4.64 -4.28 2.42
C TYR A 88 -3.88 -3.93 1.14
N THR A 89 -3.43 -4.93 0.38
CA THR A 89 -2.79 -4.72 -0.93
C THR A 89 -3.75 -4.04 -1.92
N ARG A 90 -4.98 -4.53 -2.04
CA ARG A 90 -5.97 -3.93 -2.95
C ARG A 90 -6.39 -2.53 -2.52
N THR A 91 -6.64 -2.35 -1.22
CA THR A 91 -7.11 -1.07 -0.68
C THR A 91 -6.03 0.00 -0.77
N SER A 92 -4.78 -0.32 -0.43
CA SER A 92 -3.65 0.61 -0.60
C SER A 92 -3.43 1.00 -2.06
N ALA A 93 -3.53 0.05 -3.00
CA ALA A 93 -3.46 0.35 -4.43
C ALA A 93 -4.53 1.34 -4.89
N GLN A 94 -5.76 1.19 -4.40
CA GLN A 94 -6.86 2.11 -4.73
C GLN A 94 -6.60 3.52 -4.18
N TYR A 95 -6.23 3.66 -2.92
CA TYR A 95 -5.93 4.97 -2.33
C TYR A 95 -4.71 5.63 -2.97
N ARG A 96 -3.68 4.85 -3.29
CA ARG A 96 -2.51 5.35 -4.02
C ARG A 96 -2.92 5.90 -5.38
N LYS A 97 -3.74 5.16 -6.14
CA LYS A 97 -4.24 5.61 -7.43
C LYS A 97 -5.02 6.92 -7.29
N ASN A 98 -5.96 6.98 -6.34
CA ASN A 98 -6.77 8.17 -6.11
C ASN A 98 -5.92 9.40 -5.74
N LEU A 99 -4.89 9.21 -4.91
CA LEU A 99 -3.99 10.30 -4.50
C LEU A 99 -3.14 10.80 -5.67
N VAL A 100 -2.62 9.89 -6.49
CA VAL A 100 -1.87 10.26 -7.70
C VAL A 100 -2.76 11.01 -8.68
N GLU A 101 -3.98 10.52 -8.92
CA GLU A 101 -4.96 11.19 -9.79
C GLU A 101 -5.29 12.60 -9.28
N TYR A 102 -5.52 12.75 -7.96
CA TYR A 102 -5.73 14.06 -7.34
C TYR A 102 -4.54 15.00 -7.55
N ILE A 103 -3.30 14.50 -7.38
CA ILE A 103 -2.09 15.29 -7.62
C ILE A 103 -2.02 15.75 -9.08
N GLU A 104 -2.29 14.86 -10.02
CA GLU A 104 -2.20 15.15 -11.46
C GLU A 104 -3.29 16.11 -11.96
N THR A 105 -4.47 16.11 -11.34
CA THR A 105 -5.61 16.94 -11.80
C THR A 105 -5.78 18.24 -11.04
N GLU A 106 -5.57 18.24 -9.72
CA GLU A 106 -5.91 19.37 -8.84
C GLU A 106 -4.69 20.20 -8.40
N ILE A 107 -3.48 19.67 -8.55
CA ILE A 107 -2.25 20.37 -8.14
C ILE A 107 -1.53 20.89 -9.38
N SER A 108 -1.70 22.19 -9.64
CA SER A 108 -0.92 22.93 -10.63
C SER A 108 0.24 23.66 -9.94
N PHE A 109 1.45 23.51 -10.47
CA PHE A 109 2.65 24.24 -10.04
C PHE A 109 2.92 25.44 -10.94
#